data_AF-A0A961V851-F1
#
_entry.id   AF-A0A961V851-F1
#
_cell.length_a   1.000
_cell.length_b   1.000
_cell.length_c   1.000
_cell.angle_alpha   90.00
_cell.angle_beta   90.00
_cell.angle_gamma   90.00
#
_symmetry.space_group_name_H-M   'P 1'
#
loop_
_entity.id
_entity.type
_entity.pdbx_description
1 polymer ?
#
loop_
_entity_poly.entity_id
_entity_poly.type
_entity_poly.pdbx_seq_one_letter_code
_entity_poly.pdbx_strand_id
1 'polypeptide(L)'
;WRMRVALAAVLFSEPDLLLLDEPTNYLDLEGVIWLESYLARYPHTVIIISHDRDLLNVAVNTIVHLDRGKLNAYRGGYDQFERKRREKQALDLKLKKKQDDARRHMEAFVERFRYKASKARQAQSRIKMLERMEPIVALIDDQVRPFHLPNPTKRLAPPIIAMEDASVGYAPGKPVLRGLDIRIDDDDRIGLLGANGNGKSTLAKLISARLSNESGRVKRAHKMDIAYFAQHQLDELHPKASAYEHIRALMPDATEAQVRSRTAQLGFGADKAETPAEKLSGGEKARLQLGIATFHGPHLLILDEPTNHLDADSRDALVEALNDYEGAVILISHDRRLIERTVDRLLLVHGGTVEPYDGDMDDYRRFLLDARKAGDDPSAKADDTASVSAAERRRETARRRQELDPIRKEVKALEKEMEALISQIRKFDALLADPTLFASDPERGADVSRDRARTADRLEEAELRWIELSETVEKALAEIAGEA
;
A
#
# COMPACT_ATOMS: atom_id res chain seq x y z
N TRP A 1 0.99 -12.88 3.12
CA TRP A 1 0.78 -14.20 2.48
C TRP A 1 -0.69 -14.62 2.49
N ARG A 2 -1.46 -14.51 3.60
CA ARG A 2 -2.91 -14.83 3.65
C ARG A 2 -3.75 -14.20 2.52
N MET A 3 -3.57 -12.90 2.27
CA MET A 3 -4.29 -12.20 1.18
C MET A 3 -3.93 -12.72 -0.22
N ARG A 4 -2.69 -13.17 -0.45
CA ARG A 4 -2.30 -13.78 -1.74
C ARG A 4 -3.01 -15.11 -1.97
N VAL A 5 -3.14 -15.92 -0.92
CA VAL A 5 -3.86 -17.20 -0.99
C VAL A 5 -5.35 -16.95 -1.25
N ALA A 6 -5.95 -15.96 -0.60
CA ALA A 6 -7.33 -15.57 -0.85
C ALA A 6 -7.53 -15.10 -2.31
N LEU A 7 -6.64 -14.24 -2.81
CA LEU A 7 -6.66 -13.81 -4.22
C LEU A 7 -6.54 -15.01 -5.16
N ALA A 8 -5.57 -15.91 -4.93
CA ALA A 8 -5.40 -17.11 -5.74
C ALA A 8 -6.64 -18.01 -5.74
N ALA A 9 -7.28 -18.21 -4.59
CA ALA A 9 -8.49 -19.01 -4.45
C ALA A 9 -9.67 -18.41 -5.24
N VAL A 10 -9.86 -17.09 -5.16
CA VAL A 10 -10.92 -16.38 -5.88
C VAL A 10 -10.68 -16.43 -7.39
N LEU A 11 -9.44 -16.20 -7.84
CA LEU A 11 -9.08 -16.28 -9.25
C LEU A 11 -9.25 -17.70 -9.78
N PHE A 12 -8.90 -18.72 -9.00
CA PHE A 12 -9.07 -20.13 -9.36
C PHE A 12 -10.55 -20.53 -9.50
N SER A 13 -11.44 -19.94 -8.69
CA SER A 13 -12.88 -20.23 -8.79
C SER A 13 -13.56 -19.65 -10.03
N GLU A 14 -12.88 -18.75 -10.76
CA GLU A 14 -13.37 -18.13 -12.01
C GLU A 14 -14.84 -17.65 -11.96
N PRO A 15 -15.22 -16.77 -11.00
CA PRO A 15 -16.59 -16.29 -10.91
C PRO A 15 -17.03 -15.45 -12.11
N ASP A 16 -18.33 -15.47 -12.43
CA ASP A 16 -18.92 -14.62 -13.49
C ASP A 16 -18.79 -13.10 -13.20
N LEU A 17 -18.70 -12.74 -11.91
CA LEU A 17 -18.46 -11.39 -11.44
C LEU A 17 -17.35 -11.41 -10.39
N LEU A 18 -16.21 -10.83 -10.76
CA LEU A 18 -15.05 -10.68 -9.90
C LEU A 18 -14.96 -9.24 -9.37
N LEU A 19 -15.00 -9.08 -8.05
CA LEU A 19 -14.82 -7.79 -7.38
C LEU A 19 -13.48 -7.79 -6.65
N LEU A 20 -12.57 -6.90 -7.04
CA LEU A 20 -11.24 -6.77 -6.44
C LEU A 20 -11.07 -5.38 -5.85
N ASP A 21 -10.69 -5.32 -4.58
CA ASP A 21 -10.39 -4.08 -3.87
C ASP A 21 -8.88 -3.99 -3.60
N GLU A 22 -8.21 -3.08 -4.30
CA GLU A 22 -6.76 -2.84 -4.27
C GLU A 22 -5.90 -4.12 -4.27
N PRO A 23 -6.04 -4.99 -5.30
CA PRO A 23 -5.43 -6.32 -5.30
C PRO A 23 -3.89 -6.29 -5.38
N THR A 24 -3.29 -5.19 -5.84
CA THR A 24 -1.84 -5.04 -6.02
C THR A 24 -1.09 -4.73 -4.72
N ASN A 25 -1.76 -4.19 -3.69
CA ASN A 25 -1.13 -3.78 -2.42
C ASN A 25 -0.39 -4.90 -1.67
N TYR A 26 -0.65 -6.16 -2.02
CA TYR A 26 -0.04 -7.33 -1.38
C TYR A 26 0.81 -8.16 -2.33
N LEU A 27 0.98 -7.71 -3.57
CA LEU A 27 1.72 -8.40 -4.61
C LEU A 27 3.09 -7.75 -4.80
N ASP A 28 4.07 -8.58 -5.11
CA ASP A 28 5.34 -8.09 -5.64
C ASP A 28 5.15 -7.71 -7.10
N LEU A 29 6.13 -7.00 -7.66
CA LEU A 29 6.12 -6.61 -9.07
C LEU A 29 5.80 -7.79 -10.00
N GLU A 30 6.37 -8.97 -9.71
CA GLU A 30 6.08 -10.19 -10.47
C GLU A 30 4.61 -10.62 -10.37
N GLY A 31 4.05 -10.63 -9.15
CA GLY A 31 2.64 -10.90 -8.92
C GLY A 31 1.71 -9.88 -9.59
N VAL A 32 2.08 -8.60 -9.57
CA VAL A 32 1.34 -7.53 -10.26
C VAL A 32 1.31 -7.76 -11.76
N ILE A 33 2.47 -7.98 -12.40
CA ILE A 33 2.58 -8.24 -13.84
C ILE A 33 1.76 -9.47 -14.26
N TRP A 34 1.78 -10.52 -13.43
CA TRP A 34 0.97 -11.70 -13.67
C TRP A 34 -0.52 -11.40 -13.58
N LEU A 35 -0.94 -10.68 -12.54
CA LEU A 35 -2.34 -10.29 -12.33
C LEU A 35 -2.85 -9.43 -13.48
N GLU A 36 -2.07 -8.45 -13.94
CA GLU A 36 -2.38 -7.65 -15.14
C GLU A 36 -2.71 -8.54 -16.34
N SER A 37 -1.82 -9.48 -16.63
CA SER A 37 -1.90 -10.36 -17.80
C SER A 37 -3.04 -11.39 -17.68
N TYR A 38 -3.39 -11.78 -16.45
CA TYR A 38 -4.50 -12.66 -16.16
C TYR A 38 -5.83 -11.91 -16.32
N LEU A 39 -5.98 -10.75 -15.67
CA LEU A 39 -7.21 -9.95 -15.70
C LEU A 39 -7.53 -9.41 -17.09
N ALA A 40 -6.51 -9.04 -17.88
CA ALA A 40 -6.70 -8.63 -19.27
C ALA A 40 -7.32 -9.72 -20.17
N ARG A 41 -7.21 -11.00 -19.78
CA ARG A 41 -7.76 -12.16 -20.51
C ARG A 41 -8.90 -12.83 -19.75
N TYR A 42 -9.39 -12.21 -18.67
CA TYR A 42 -10.42 -12.82 -17.85
C TYR A 42 -11.71 -12.98 -18.65
N PRO A 43 -12.35 -14.17 -18.64
CA PRO A 43 -13.48 -14.47 -19.52
C PRO A 43 -14.78 -13.76 -19.12
N HIS A 44 -14.88 -13.29 -17.87
CA HIS A 44 -16.10 -12.73 -17.30
C HIS A 44 -15.96 -11.26 -16.88
N THR A 45 -16.90 -10.75 -16.07
CA THR A 45 -16.92 -9.35 -15.66
C THR A 45 -16.01 -9.13 -14.46
N VAL A 46 -15.13 -8.13 -14.54
CA VAL A 46 -14.27 -7.72 -13.42
C VAL A 46 -14.56 -6.27 -13.07
N ILE A 47 -14.78 -5.98 -11.78
CA ILE A 47 -14.76 -4.64 -11.21
C ILE A 47 -13.54 -4.58 -10.29
N ILE A 48 -12.65 -3.64 -10.56
CA ILE A 48 -11.41 -3.46 -9.82
C ILE A 48 -11.38 -2.05 -9.26
N ILE A 49 -11.14 -1.92 -7.96
CA ILE A 49 -10.71 -0.68 -7.32
C ILE A 49 -9.19 -0.75 -7.27
N SER A 50 -8.52 0.21 -7.89
CA SER A 50 -7.06 0.29 -7.85
C SER A 50 -6.56 1.72 -8.05
N HIS A 51 -5.46 2.05 -7.40
CA HIS A 51 -4.66 3.23 -7.71
C HIS A 51 -3.48 2.94 -8.66
N ASP A 52 -3.30 1.69 -9.08
CA ASP A 52 -2.26 1.26 -10.02
C ASP A 52 -2.65 1.61 -11.47
N ARG A 53 -1.94 2.56 -12.07
CA ARG A 53 -2.25 3.05 -13.42
C ARG A 53 -1.91 2.02 -14.49
N ASP A 54 -0.87 1.23 -14.30
CA ASP A 54 -0.43 0.24 -15.28
C ASP A 54 -1.43 -0.91 -15.33
N LEU A 55 -1.88 -1.38 -14.16
CA LEU A 55 -2.98 -2.34 -14.06
C LEU A 55 -4.25 -1.83 -14.75
N LEU A 56 -4.66 -0.59 -14.47
CA LEU A 56 -5.87 -0.02 -15.07
C LEU A 56 -5.73 0.28 -16.58
N ASN A 57 -4.52 0.49 -17.09
CA ASN A 57 -4.30 0.67 -18.52
C ASN A 57 -4.28 -0.67 -19.28
N VAL A 58 -3.84 -1.75 -18.63
CA VAL A 58 -3.72 -3.09 -19.25
C VAL A 58 -4.98 -3.93 -19.07
N ALA A 59 -5.54 -3.99 -17.86
CA ALA A 59 -6.54 -4.98 -17.49
C ALA A 59 -7.99 -4.54 -17.72
N VAL A 60 -8.28 -3.24 -17.79
CA VAL A 60 -9.67 -2.73 -17.91
C VAL A 60 -9.93 -1.98 -19.21
N ASN A 61 -11.20 -1.94 -19.60
CA ASN A 61 -11.66 -1.26 -20.82
C ASN A 61 -12.51 -0.01 -20.53
N THR A 62 -12.92 0.18 -19.27
CA THR A 62 -13.79 1.26 -18.81
C THR A 62 -13.37 1.69 -17.41
N ILE A 63 -13.23 3.00 -17.19
CA ILE A 63 -12.96 3.61 -15.89
C ILE A 63 -14.25 4.20 -15.34
N VAL A 64 -14.59 3.87 -14.10
CA VAL A 64 -15.71 4.48 -13.36
C VAL A 64 -15.13 5.40 -12.30
N HIS A 65 -15.29 6.72 -12.49
CA HIS A 65 -14.79 7.73 -11.56
C HIS A 65 -15.88 8.11 -10.56
N LEU A 66 -15.63 7.85 -9.27
CA LEU A 66 -16.47 8.30 -8.17
C LEU A 66 -16.05 9.71 -7.73
N ASP A 67 -16.93 10.69 -7.93
CA ASP A 67 -16.71 12.07 -7.51
C ASP A 67 -18.00 12.64 -6.89
N ARG A 68 -17.90 13.18 -5.66
CA ARG A 68 -19.01 13.76 -4.88
C ARG A 68 -20.28 12.88 -4.84
N GLY A 69 -20.09 11.57 -4.64
CA GLY A 69 -21.18 10.59 -4.58
C GLY A 69 -21.82 10.26 -5.93
N LYS A 70 -21.22 10.69 -7.05
CA LYS A 70 -21.67 10.38 -8.41
C LYS A 70 -20.63 9.53 -9.13
N LEU A 71 -21.09 8.54 -9.88
CA LEU A 71 -20.26 7.69 -10.73
C LEU A 71 -20.32 8.16 -12.17
N ASN A 72 -19.17 8.46 -12.76
CA ASN A 72 -19.04 8.84 -14.17
C ASN A 72 -18.19 7.80 -14.90
N ALA A 73 -18.76 7.17 -15.94
CA ALA A 73 -18.07 6.15 -16.72
C ALA A 73 -17.32 6.76 -17.93
N TYR A 74 -16.09 6.31 -18.15
CA TYR A 74 -15.22 6.71 -19.25
C TYR A 74 -14.70 5.47 -19.96
N ARG A 75 -14.94 5.38 -21.28
CA ARG A 75 -14.39 4.29 -22.10
C ARG A 75 -12.90 4.51 -22.39
N GLY A 76 -12.12 3.44 -22.25
CA GLY A 76 -10.65 3.41 -22.39
C GLY A 76 -9.96 3.10 -21.06
N GLY A 77 -8.63 2.98 -21.11
CA GLY A 77 -7.78 2.86 -19.91
C GLY A 77 -7.66 4.17 -19.12
N TYR A 78 -6.92 4.11 -18.01
CA TYR A 78 -6.73 5.21 -17.07
C TYR A 78 -6.17 6.48 -17.73
N ASP A 79 -5.16 6.38 -18.60
CA ASP A 79 -4.53 7.56 -19.23
C ASP A 79 -5.52 8.35 -20.09
N GLN A 80 -6.42 7.63 -20.79
CA GLN A 80 -7.45 8.25 -21.60
C GLN A 80 -8.51 8.94 -20.73
N PHE A 81 -8.85 8.33 -19.59
CA PHE A 81 -9.71 8.93 -18.58
C PHE A 81 -9.10 10.23 -18.04
N GLU A 82 -7.85 10.19 -17.57
CA GLU A 82 -7.13 11.35 -17.03
C GLU A 82 -7.07 12.50 -18.05
N ARG A 83 -6.73 12.20 -19.31
CA ARG A 83 -6.71 13.20 -20.38
C ARG A 83 -8.08 13.85 -20.58
N LYS A 84 -9.15 13.05 -20.71
CA LYS A 84 -10.53 13.54 -20.88
C LYS A 84 -10.98 14.37 -19.67
N ARG A 85 -10.61 13.94 -18.46
CA ARG A 85 -10.90 14.66 -17.22
C ARG A 85 -10.22 16.03 -17.20
N ARG A 86 -8.91 16.09 -17.50
CA ARG A 86 -8.15 17.35 -17.58
C ARG A 86 -8.68 18.30 -18.64
N GLU A 87 -9.03 17.79 -19.81
CA GLU A 87 -9.65 18.60 -20.88
C GLU A 87 -10.98 19.20 -20.44
N LYS A 88 -11.84 18.40 -19.79
CA LYS A 88 -13.12 18.85 -19.22
C LYS A 88 -12.91 19.90 -18.13
N GLN A 89 -12.00 19.67 -17.20
CA GLN A 89 -11.66 20.63 -16.14
C GLN A 89 -11.12 21.94 -16.71
N ALA A 90 -10.23 21.88 -17.71
CA ALA A 90 -9.68 23.07 -18.36
C ALA A 90 -10.77 23.87 -19.10
N LEU A 91 -11.74 23.18 -19.70
CA LEU A 91 -12.91 23.80 -20.32
C LEU A 91 -13.79 24.47 -19.26
N ASP A 92 -14.12 23.77 -18.18
CA ASP A 92 -14.95 24.26 -17.08
C ASP A 92 -14.32 25.49 -16.41
N LEU A 93 -13.00 25.49 -16.20
CA LEU A 93 -12.26 26.62 -15.62
C LEU A 93 -12.25 27.83 -16.57
N LYS A 94 -12.10 27.61 -17.89
CA LYS A 94 -12.22 28.69 -18.90
C LYS A 94 -13.64 29.26 -18.95
N LEU A 95 -14.67 28.42 -18.88
CA LEU A 95 -16.07 28.83 -18.89
C LEU A 95 -16.42 29.62 -17.64
N LYS A 96 -16.00 29.15 -16.45
CA LYS A 96 -16.16 29.88 -15.19
C LYS A 96 -15.47 31.24 -15.24
N LYS A 97 -14.20 31.30 -15.66
CA LYS A 97 -13.48 32.59 -15.79
C LYS A 97 -14.23 33.57 -16.69
N LYS A 98 -14.74 33.12 -17.85
CA LYS A 98 -15.56 33.95 -18.75
C LYS A 98 -16.85 34.42 -18.08
N GLN A 99 -17.52 33.55 -17.33
CA GLN A 99 -18.75 33.89 -16.61
C GLN A 99 -18.47 34.89 -15.49
N ASP A 100 -17.41 34.69 -14.71
CA ASP A 100 -16.97 35.57 -13.62
C ASP A 100 -16.60 36.96 -14.16
N ASP A 101 -15.87 37.04 -15.27
CA ASP A 101 -15.51 38.32 -15.90
C ASP A 101 -16.75 39.04 -16.46
N ALA A 102 -17.68 38.30 -17.09
CA ALA A 102 -18.95 38.86 -17.56
C ALA A 102 -19.81 39.36 -16.40
N ARG A 103 -19.85 38.62 -15.30
CA ARG A 103 -20.54 38.98 -14.06
C ARG A 103 -19.96 40.26 -13.46
N ARG A 104 -18.64 40.33 -13.27
CA ARG A 104 -17.95 41.54 -12.77
C ARG A 104 -18.24 42.77 -13.63
N HIS A 105 -18.24 42.61 -14.97
CA HIS A 105 -18.55 43.70 -15.87
C HIS A 105 -20.02 44.16 -15.78
N MET A 106 -20.96 43.22 -15.58
CA MET A 106 -22.37 43.55 -15.34
C MET A 106 -22.58 44.24 -13.99
N GLU A 107 -21.93 43.75 -12.92
CA GLU A 107 -21.96 44.34 -11.57
C GLU A 107 -21.39 45.77 -11.57
N ALA A 108 -20.21 45.99 -12.16
CA ALA A 108 -19.58 47.31 -12.27
C ALA A 108 -20.44 48.30 -13.07
N PHE A 109 -21.14 47.85 -14.11
CA PHE A 109 -22.08 48.68 -14.86
C PHE A 109 -23.32 49.06 -14.03
N VAL A 110 -23.88 48.09 -13.29
CA VAL A 110 -25.01 48.35 -12.40
C VAL A 110 -24.61 49.37 -11.34
N GLU A 111 -23.47 49.18 -10.67
CA GLU A 111 -22.96 50.10 -9.64
C GLU A 111 -22.76 51.52 -10.18
N ARG A 112 -22.12 51.66 -11.35
CA ARG A 112 -21.80 52.96 -11.95
C ARG A 112 -23.02 53.74 -12.44
N PHE A 113 -24.09 53.06 -12.84
CA PHE A 113 -25.26 53.66 -13.50
C PHE A 113 -26.57 53.53 -12.72
N ARG A 114 -26.56 52.93 -11.52
CA ARG A 114 -27.73 52.74 -10.64
C ARG A 114 -28.49 54.04 -10.35
N TYR A 115 -27.78 55.15 -10.26
CA TYR A 115 -28.32 56.46 -9.86
C TYR A 115 -28.59 57.42 -11.04
N LYS A 116 -28.37 56.99 -12.30
CA LYS A 116 -28.63 57.82 -13.50
C LYS A 116 -29.96 57.45 -14.16
N ALA A 117 -30.92 58.38 -14.12
CA ALA A 117 -32.28 58.19 -14.65
C ALA A 117 -32.31 57.73 -16.12
N SER A 118 -31.39 58.21 -16.97
CA SER A 118 -31.32 57.84 -18.39
C SER A 118 -30.86 56.41 -18.66
N LYS A 119 -30.25 55.73 -17.68
CA LYS A 119 -29.69 54.37 -17.81
C LYS A 119 -30.33 53.35 -16.86
N ALA A 120 -31.35 53.76 -16.10
CA ALA A 120 -32.03 52.92 -15.10
C ALA A 120 -32.63 51.62 -15.68
N ARG A 121 -33.28 51.67 -16.86
CA ARG A 121 -33.81 50.46 -17.53
C ARG A 121 -32.71 49.46 -17.91
N GLN A 122 -31.54 49.95 -18.34
CA GLN A 122 -30.41 49.08 -18.73
C GLN A 122 -29.75 48.45 -17.50
N ALA A 123 -29.66 49.18 -16.39
CA ALA A 123 -29.18 48.65 -15.12
C ALA A 123 -30.14 47.58 -14.55
N GLN A 124 -31.46 47.83 -14.55
CA GLN A 124 -32.48 46.84 -14.12
C GLN A 124 -32.45 45.55 -14.96
N SER A 125 -32.24 45.65 -16.28
CA SER A 125 -32.12 44.47 -17.14
C SER A 125 -30.91 43.61 -16.77
N ARG A 126 -29.75 44.21 -16.44
CA ARG A 126 -28.54 43.48 -16.06
C ARG A 126 -28.65 42.86 -14.66
N ILE A 127 -29.34 43.51 -13.72
CA ILE A 127 -29.68 42.92 -12.41
C ILE A 127 -30.47 41.62 -12.61
N LYS A 128 -31.50 41.64 -13.47
CA LYS A 128 -32.30 40.45 -13.76
C LYS A 128 -31.52 39.35 -14.51
N MET A 129 -30.50 39.72 -15.29
CA MET A 129 -29.60 38.75 -15.93
C MET A 129 -28.64 38.12 -14.91
N LEU A 130 -28.13 38.90 -13.95
CA LEU A 130 -27.31 38.40 -12.84
C LEU A 130 -28.10 37.43 -11.96
N GLU A 131 -29.38 37.72 -11.67
CA GLU A 131 -30.26 36.83 -10.89
C GLU A 131 -30.58 35.50 -11.59
N ARG A 132 -30.60 35.50 -12.93
CA ARG A 132 -30.87 34.30 -13.74
C ARG A 132 -29.61 33.50 -14.08
N MET A 133 -28.43 34.06 -13.83
CA MET A 133 -27.17 33.44 -14.17
C MET A 133 -26.81 32.43 -13.08
N GLU A 134 -27.03 31.14 -13.35
CA GLU A 134 -26.60 30.08 -12.46
C GLU A 134 -25.06 30.04 -12.40
N PRO A 135 -24.44 29.99 -11.21
CA PRO A 135 -23.00 29.95 -11.08
C PRO A 135 -22.46 28.64 -11.65
N ILE A 136 -21.56 28.73 -12.62
CA ILE A 136 -20.76 27.59 -13.07
C ILE A 136 -19.76 27.28 -11.95
N VAL A 137 -20.05 26.22 -11.21
CA VAL A 137 -19.08 25.64 -10.28
C VAL A 137 -18.04 24.91 -11.12
N ALA A 138 -16.97 25.61 -11.53
CA ALA A 138 -15.80 24.90 -12.05
C ALA A 138 -15.32 23.95 -10.96
N LEU A 139 -15.17 22.69 -11.35
CA LEU A 139 -14.54 21.65 -10.56
C LEU A 139 -13.06 22.05 -10.41
N ILE A 140 -12.76 22.75 -9.33
CA ILE A 140 -11.40 22.86 -8.83
C ILE A 140 -11.27 21.62 -7.94
N ASP A 141 -10.42 20.67 -8.33
CA ASP A 141 -10.04 19.59 -7.40
C ASP A 141 -9.58 20.25 -6.11
N ASP A 142 -9.95 19.68 -4.96
CA ASP A 142 -9.24 19.99 -3.73
C ASP A 142 -7.77 19.70 -4.03
N GLN A 143 -6.95 20.75 -4.23
CA GLN A 143 -5.56 20.58 -4.59
C GLN A 143 -4.94 19.68 -3.52
N VAL A 144 -4.50 18.49 -3.92
CA VAL A 144 -3.78 17.60 -3.02
C VAL A 144 -2.59 18.39 -2.50
N ARG A 145 -2.58 18.61 -1.18
CA ARG A 145 -1.53 19.41 -0.57
C ARG A 145 -0.19 18.72 -0.84
N PRO A 146 0.86 19.46 -1.23
CA PRO A 146 2.16 18.87 -1.48
C PRO A 146 2.68 18.15 -0.23
N PHE A 147 3.50 17.11 -0.42
CA PHE A 147 4.31 16.58 0.67
C PHE A 147 5.47 17.55 0.94
N HIS A 148 5.79 17.76 2.21
CA HIS A 148 6.95 18.57 2.58
C HIS A 148 7.91 17.70 3.38
N LEU A 149 9.00 17.28 2.74
CA LEU A 149 10.10 16.56 3.36
C LEU A 149 11.19 17.58 3.70
N PRO A 150 11.49 17.83 4.99
CA PRO A 150 12.51 18.80 5.35
C PRO A 150 13.90 18.28 4.99
N ASN A 151 14.76 19.15 4.47
CA ASN A 151 16.13 18.80 4.14
C ASN A 151 17.01 18.65 5.40
N PRO A 152 18.02 17.75 5.37
CA PRO A 152 18.97 17.65 6.45
C PRO A 152 19.71 18.97 6.69
N THR A 153 19.80 19.36 7.97
CA THR A 153 20.39 20.67 8.35
C THR A 153 21.88 20.79 8.02
N LYS A 154 22.59 19.65 7.90
CA LYS A 154 24.00 19.57 7.51
C LYS A 154 24.20 18.39 6.59
N ARG A 155 25.03 18.55 5.56
CA ARG A 155 25.47 17.43 4.72
C ARG A 155 26.60 16.66 5.39
N LEU A 156 26.64 15.36 5.17
CA LEU A 156 27.70 14.48 5.65
C LEU A 156 28.70 14.25 4.52
N ALA A 157 29.96 13.99 4.87
CA ALA A 157 30.95 13.66 3.85
C ALA A 157 30.70 12.23 3.31
N PRO A 158 30.69 12.03 1.98
CA PRO A 158 30.53 10.71 1.40
C PRO A 158 31.76 9.81 1.65
N PRO A 159 31.60 8.48 1.81
CA PRO A 159 30.32 7.77 1.86
C PRO A 159 29.66 7.87 3.24
N ILE A 160 28.33 7.96 3.24
CA ILE A 160 27.55 7.93 4.49
C ILE A 160 27.43 6.50 5.02
N ILE A 161 27.45 5.50 4.15
CA ILE A 161 27.50 4.08 4.50
C ILE A 161 28.46 3.35 3.55
N ALA A 162 29.31 2.51 4.13
CA ALA A 162 30.18 1.59 3.38
C ALA A 162 30.13 0.20 4.01
N MET A 163 29.87 -0.82 3.20
CA MET A 163 29.87 -2.23 3.56
C MET A 163 30.99 -2.95 2.80
N GLU A 164 31.72 -3.82 3.50
CA GLU A 164 32.79 -4.65 2.93
C GLU A 164 32.57 -6.09 3.40
N ASP A 165 32.31 -7.00 2.46
CA ASP A 165 32.03 -8.43 2.68
C ASP A 165 31.03 -8.69 3.83
N ALA A 166 30.03 -7.81 3.97
CA ALA A 166 29.10 -7.89 5.09
C ALA A 166 28.09 -9.02 4.88
N SER A 167 27.76 -9.74 5.95
CA SER A 167 26.67 -10.72 5.95
C SER A 167 25.68 -10.40 7.04
N VAL A 168 24.40 -10.69 6.81
CA VAL A 168 23.32 -10.39 7.76
C VAL A 168 22.24 -11.46 7.74
N GLY A 169 21.75 -11.82 8.92
CA GLY A 169 20.65 -12.74 9.11
C GLY A 169 20.00 -12.56 10.48
N TYR A 170 18.98 -13.36 10.74
CA TYR A 170 18.22 -13.32 12.00
C TYR A 170 18.69 -14.37 13.02
N ALA A 171 19.41 -15.39 12.55
CA ALA A 171 19.89 -16.50 13.36
C ALA A 171 21.37 -16.74 13.07
N PRO A 172 22.21 -16.94 14.10
CA PRO A 172 23.65 -17.16 13.92
C PRO A 172 23.95 -18.28 12.92
N GLY A 173 24.81 -17.99 11.93
CA GLY A 173 25.24 -18.98 10.94
C GLY A 173 24.21 -19.26 9.84
N LYS A 174 23.08 -18.55 9.83
CA LYS A 174 22.08 -18.59 8.76
C LYS A 174 21.86 -17.19 8.18
N PRO A 175 22.90 -16.58 7.56
CA PRO A 175 22.76 -15.27 6.95
C PRO A 175 21.79 -15.34 5.76
N VAL A 176 20.87 -14.39 5.73
CA VAL A 176 19.92 -14.15 4.64
C VAL A 176 20.63 -13.50 3.45
N LEU A 177 21.56 -12.60 3.72
CA LEU A 177 22.38 -11.91 2.72
C LEU A 177 23.87 -12.07 3.06
N ARG A 178 24.71 -12.27 2.04
CA ARG A 178 26.16 -12.49 2.15
C ARG A 178 26.93 -11.68 1.11
N GLY A 179 28.20 -11.40 1.40
CA GLY A 179 29.11 -10.74 0.46
C GLY A 179 28.63 -9.34 0.05
N LEU A 180 28.10 -8.58 1.00
CA LEU A 180 27.55 -7.25 0.72
C LEU A 180 28.66 -6.20 0.62
N ASP A 181 28.93 -5.76 -0.60
CA ASP A 181 29.87 -4.68 -0.93
C ASP A 181 29.11 -3.45 -1.46
N ILE A 182 28.53 -2.68 -0.54
CA ILE A 182 27.63 -1.56 -0.86
C ILE A 182 28.22 -0.25 -0.36
N ARG A 183 28.23 0.75 -1.24
CA ARG A 183 28.56 2.15 -0.92
C ARG A 183 27.33 3.03 -1.18
N ILE A 184 26.99 3.84 -0.17
CA ILE A 184 25.92 4.85 -0.23
C ILE A 184 26.51 6.21 0.10
N ASP A 185 26.32 7.17 -0.81
CA ASP A 185 26.71 8.58 -0.69
C ASP A 185 25.53 9.45 -0.23
N ASP A 186 25.76 10.72 0.11
CA ASP A 186 24.79 11.58 0.82
C ASP A 186 23.63 12.09 -0.04
N ASP A 187 23.75 12.01 -1.36
CA ASP A 187 22.76 12.39 -2.37
C ASP A 187 22.19 11.19 -3.15
N ASP A 188 22.56 9.96 -2.78
CA ASP A 188 22.19 8.76 -3.51
C ASP A 188 20.66 8.54 -3.54
N ARG A 189 20.18 8.14 -4.73
CA ARG A 189 18.79 7.72 -4.99
C ARG A 189 18.77 6.26 -5.43
N ILE A 190 18.44 5.38 -4.50
CA ILE A 190 18.58 3.93 -4.68
C ILE A 190 17.22 3.25 -4.67
N GLY A 191 16.94 2.45 -5.69
CA GLY A 191 15.77 1.56 -5.75
C GLY A 191 16.20 0.12 -5.47
N LEU A 192 15.54 -0.54 -4.52
CA LEU A 192 15.77 -1.95 -4.19
C LEU A 192 14.79 -2.84 -4.95
N LEU A 193 15.32 -3.61 -5.89
CA LEU A 193 14.59 -4.60 -6.69
C LEU A 193 14.75 -6.00 -6.08
N GLY A 194 13.83 -6.90 -6.43
CA GLY A 194 13.86 -8.30 -6.01
C GLY A 194 12.48 -8.81 -5.59
N ALA A 195 12.31 -10.14 -5.63
CA ALA A 195 11.09 -10.79 -5.17
C ALA A 195 10.88 -10.63 -3.66
N ASN A 196 9.65 -10.84 -3.19
CA ASN A 196 9.39 -10.85 -1.76
C ASN A 196 10.02 -12.08 -1.10
N GLY A 197 10.65 -11.87 0.05
CA GLY A 197 11.45 -12.90 0.72
C GLY A 197 12.94 -12.94 0.32
N ASN A 198 13.38 -12.21 -0.73
CA ASN A 198 14.80 -12.18 -1.12
C ASN A 198 15.71 -11.42 -0.14
N GLY A 199 15.15 -10.73 0.86
CA GLY A 199 15.94 -10.01 1.87
C GLY A 199 15.98 -8.49 1.73
N LYS A 200 15.13 -7.85 0.90
CA LYS A 200 15.04 -6.38 0.77
C LYS A 200 14.89 -5.67 2.13
N SER A 201 13.90 -6.07 2.92
CA SER A 201 13.70 -5.50 4.27
C SER A 201 14.80 -5.91 5.25
N THR A 202 15.52 -7.01 5.01
CA THR A 202 16.70 -7.39 5.79
C THR A 202 17.86 -6.44 5.51
N LEU A 203 18.10 -6.11 4.24
CA LEU A 203 19.07 -5.08 3.83
C LEU A 203 18.70 -3.71 4.40
N ALA A 204 17.42 -3.31 4.32
CA ALA A 204 16.94 -2.06 4.90
C ALA A 204 17.21 -1.96 6.40
N LYS A 205 16.91 -3.03 7.15
CA LYS A 205 17.18 -3.12 8.60
C LYS A 205 18.67 -3.09 8.92
N LEU A 206 19.50 -3.73 8.08
CA LEU A 206 20.96 -3.64 8.21
C LEU A 206 21.40 -2.18 8.03
N ILE A 207 21.03 -1.54 6.92
CA ILE A 207 21.38 -0.15 6.61
C ILE A 207 20.96 0.78 7.75
N SER A 208 19.72 0.65 8.23
CA SER A 208 19.13 1.46 9.30
C SER A 208 19.65 1.14 10.71
N ALA A 209 20.66 0.26 10.85
CA ALA A 209 21.20 -0.22 12.13
C ALA A 209 20.16 -0.87 13.07
N ARG A 210 19.03 -1.34 12.54
CA ARG A 210 18.02 -2.12 13.27
C ARG A 210 18.35 -3.62 13.30
N LEU A 211 19.33 -4.04 12.51
CA LEU A 211 19.88 -5.39 12.49
C LEU A 211 21.41 -5.30 12.38
N SER A 212 22.13 -6.01 13.24
CA SER A 212 23.59 -6.08 13.20
C SER A 212 24.06 -7.04 12.12
N ASN A 213 25.23 -6.78 11.53
CA ASN A 213 25.87 -7.74 10.64
C ASN A 213 26.42 -8.94 11.44
N GLU A 214 26.41 -10.12 10.82
CA GLU A 214 26.99 -11.36 11.36
C GLU A 214 28.51 -11.43 11.09
N SER A 215 28.93 -10.99 9.90
CA SER A 215 30.33 -10.94 9.48
C SER A 215 30.60 -9.72 8.59
N GLY A 216 31.86 -9.51 8.22
CA GLY A 216 32.31 -8.36 7.44
C GLY A 216 32.28 -7.05 8.21
N ARG A 217 32.34 -5.93 7.48
CA ARG A 217 32.43 -4.59 8.07
C ARG A 217 31.32 -3.69 7.54
N VAL A 218 30.63 -3.00 8.45
CA VAL A 218 29.69 -1.92 8.09
C VAL A 218 30.09 -0.64 8.79
N LYS A 219 30.53 0.36 8.01
CA LYS A 219 30.90 1.69 8.46
C LYS A 219 29.77 2.67 8.14
N ARG A 220 29.42 3.51 9.12
CA ARG A 220 28.42 4.58 8.99
C ARG A 220 29.03 5.91 9.38
N ALA A 221 28.62 6.99 8.72
CA ALA A 221 29.01 8.33 9.10
C ALA A 221 28.54 8.65 10.54
N HIS A 222 29.40 9.33 11.30
CA HIS A 222 29.10 9.70 12.67
C HIS A 222 28.00 10.79 12.70
N LYS A 223 27.02 10.66 13.61
CA LYS A 223 25.83 11.53 13.71
C LYS A 223 24.89 11.50 12.49
N MET A 224 24.97 10.47 11.68
CA MET A 224 23.97 10.23 10.63
C MET A 224 22.62 9.92 11.29
N ASP A 225 21.58 10.57 10.77
CA ASP A 225 20.19 10.35 11.15
C ASP A 225 19.49 9.61 10.02
N ILE A 226 18.76 8.55 10.36
CA ILE A 226 18.10 7.65 9.41
C ILE A 226 16.63 7.59 9.76
N ALA A 227 15.78 8.00 8.83
CA ALA A 227 14.35 7.70 8.92
C ALA A 227 14.06 6.42 8.14
N TYR A 228 13.43 5.45 8.81
CA TYR A 228 12.93 4.24 8.16
C TYR A 228 11.41 4.21 8.31
N PHE A 229 10.74 4.30 7.16
CA PHE A 229 9.29 4.20 7.00
C PHE A 229 8.96 2.79 6.49
N ALA A 230 8.32 1.98 7.32
CA ALA A 230 7.91 0.63 6.95
C ALA A 230 6.41 0.40 7.16
N GLN A 231 5.79 -0.40 6.31
CA GLN A 231 4.34 -0.68 6.34
C GLN A 231 3.80 -1.15 7.71
N HIS A 232 4.63 -1.79 8.54
CA HIS A 232 4.26 -2.23 9.90
C HIS A 232 4.36 -1.12 10.98
N GLN A 233 4.73 0.11 10.64
CA GLN A 233 4.75 1.23 11.58
C GLN A 233 3.40 1.97 11.69
N LEU A 234 2.33 1.45 11.08
CA LEU A 234 0.94 1.90 11.36
C LEU A 234 0.61 1.88 12.86
N ASP A 235 1.36 1.11 13.66
CA ASP A 235 1.27 1.05 15.12
C ASP A 235 2.05 2.16 15.87
N GLU A 236 2.83 3.03 15.18
CA GLU A 236 3.54 4.15 15.82
C GLU A 236 2.63 5.37 16.06
N LEU A 237 1.52 5.49 15.33
CA LEU A 237 0.55 6.56 15.61
C LEU A 237 -0.24 6.22 16.88
N HIS A 238 -0.29 7.14 17.82
CA HIS A 238 -1.17 7.04 18.96
C HIS A 238 -2.62 7.24 18.48
N PRO A 239 -3.49 6.20 18.48
CA PRO A 239 -4.77 6.25 17.77
C PRO A 239 -5.70 7.37 18.27
N LYS A 240 -5.64 7.64 19.57
CA LYS A 240 -6.44 8.67 20.23
C LYS A 240 -5.85 10.08 20.10
N ALA A 241 -4.57 10.20 19.76
CA ALA A 241 -3.92 11.50 19.67
C ALA A 241 -4.20 12.16 18.32
N SER A 242 -4.39 13.47 18.32
CA SER A 242 -4.60 14.24 17.10
C SER A 242 -3.32 14.43 16.29
N ALA A 243 -3.45 14.81 15.01
CA ALA A 243 -2.28 15.17 14.20
C ALA A 243 -1.45 16.29 14.87
N TYR A 244 -2.12 17.29 15.47
CA TYR A 244 -1.46 18.35 16.24
C TYR A 244 -0.70 17.80 17.45
N GLU A 245 -1.29 16.88 18.21
CA GLU A 245 -0.65 16.31 19.42
C GLU A 245 0.62 15.53 19.08
N HIS A 246 0.64 14.78 17.97
CA HIS A 246 1.85 14.11 17.50
C HIS A 246 2.97 15.11 17.18
N ILE A 247 2.66 16.23 16.51
CA ILE A 247 3.65 17.26 16.19
C ILE A 247 4.06 18.07 17.43
N ARG A 248 3.13 18.32 18.36
CA ARG A 248 3.43 18.95 19.65
C ARG A 248 4.46 18.14 20.44
N ALA A 249 4.36 16.81 20.44
CA ALA A 249 5.30 15.94 21.12
C ALA A 249 6.75 16.07 20.58
N LEU A 250 6.90 16.35 19.28
CA LEU A 250 8.20 16.61 18.63
C LEU A 250 8.71 18.05 18.84
N MET A 251 7.85 18.95 19.33
CA MET A 251 8.11 20.38 19.51
C MET A 251 7.70 20.88 20.90
N PRO A 252 8.26 20.31 22.00
CA PRO A 252 7.81 20.64 23.35
C PRO A 252 7.95 22.13 23.69
N ASP A 253 9.03 22.76 23.22
CA ASP A 253 9.36 24.17 23.51
C ASP A 253 8.74 25.18 22.52
N ALA A 254 7.98 24.70 21.52
CA ALA A 254 7.41 25.57 20.50
C ALA A 254 6.08 26.20 20.93
N THR A 255 5.82 27.40 20.41
CA THR A 255 4.52 28.06 20.57
C THR A 255 3.42 27.30 19.82
N GLU A 256 2.17 27.43 20.26
CA GLU A 256 1.03 26.80 19.58
C GLU A 256 0.95 27.18 18.09
N ALA A 257 1.23 28.43 17.75
CA ALA A 257 1.25 28.91 16.37
C ALA A 257 2.30 28.19 15.52
N GLN A 258 3.49 27.91 16.06
CA GLN A 258 4.53 27.16 15.36
C GLN A 258 4.12 25.70 15.14
N VAL A 259 3.55 25.05 16.15
CA VAL A 259 3.08 23.66 16.03
C VAL A 259 1.94 23.54 15.03
N ARG A 260 0.96 24.46 15.05
CA ARG A 260 -0.12 24.50 14.06
C ARG A 260 0.40 24.75 12.65
N SER A 261 1.38 25.63 12.49
CA SER A 261 2.03 25.87 11.20
C SER A 261 2.71 24.61 10.67
N ARG A 262 3.48 23.89 11.50
CA ARG A 262 4.10 22.61 11.12
C ARG A 262 3.07 21.52 10.80
N THR A 263 2.02 21.42 11.61
CA THR A 263 0.91 20.47 11.38
C THR A 263 0.21 20.75 10.04
N ALA A 264 0.00 22.04 9.71
CA ALA A 264 -0.59 22.45 8.44
C ALA A 264 0.30 22.15 7.23
N GLN A 265 1.63 22.26 7.37
CA GLN A 265 2.60 21.87 6.34
C GLN A 265 2.55 20.37 6.03
N LEU A 266 2.21 19.53 7.02
CA LEU A 266 1.95 18.10 6.82
C LEU A 266 0.56 17.82 6.24
N GLY A 267 -0.16 18.83 5.78
CA GLY A 267 -1.48 18.68 5.16
C GLY A 267 -2.67 18.76 6.12
N PHE A 268 -2.44 18.93 7.42
CA PHE A 268 -3.49 18.99 8.44
C PHE A 268 -3.83 20.45 8.79
N GLY A 269 -4.76 21.04 8.04
CA GLY A 269 -5.25 22.40 8.29
C GLY A 269 -6.00 22.54 9.62
N ALA A 270 -6.48 23.74 9.92
CA ALA A 270 -7.21 24.03 11.16
C ALA A 270 -8.46 23.14 11.36
N ASP A 271 -9.07 22.70 10.26
CA ASP A 271 -10.22 21.79 10.21
C ASP A 271 -9.87 20.35 10.62
N LYS A 272 -8.64 19.90 10.35
CA LYS A 272 -8.22 18.51 10.54
C LYS A 272 -7.14 18.31 11.59
N ALA A 273 -6.48 19.37 12.05
CA ALA A 273 -5.36 19.29 13.01
C ALA A 273 -5.75 18.57 14.32
N GLU A 274 -6.98 18.75 14.78
CA GLU A 274 -7.50 18.12 16.00
C GLU A 274 -8.14 16.74 15.76
N THR A 275 -8.10 16.22 14.53
CA THR A 275 -8.67 14.91 14.22
C THR A 275 -7.78 13.80 14.79
N PRO A 276 -8.33 12.90 15.64
CA PRO A 276 -7.59 11.75 16.15
C PRO A 276 -7.07 10.85 15.03
N ALA A 277 -5.87 10.31 15.20
CA ALA A 277 -5.22 9.46 14.20
C ALA A 277 -6.10 8.28 13.76
N GLU A 278 -6.88 7.67 14.65
CA GLU A 278 -7.78 6.56 14.32
C GLU A 278 -8.84 6.91 13.27
N LYS A 279 -9.29 8.18 13.24
CA LYS A 279 -10.33 8.70 12.34
C LYS A 279 -9.79 9.20 11.01
N LEU A 280 -8.47 9.28 10.86
CA LEU A 280 -7.83 9.65 9.61
C LEU A 280 -8.00 8.53 8.57
N SER A 281 -8.17 8.93 7.31
CA SER A 281 -8.09 8.01 6.17
C SER A 281 -6.70 7.37 6.06
N GLY A 282 -6.57 6.27 5.31
CA GLY A 282 -5.27 5.60 5.10
C GLY A 282 -4.20 6.55 4.56
N GLY A 283 -4.54 7.36 3.55
CA GLY A 283 -3.61 8.33 2.97
C GLY A 283 -3.23 9.47 3.93
N GLU A 284 -4.17 9.93 4.78
CA GLU A 284 -3.87 10.90 5.82
C GLU A 284 -2.95 10.29 6.90
N LYS A 285 -3.19 9.05 7.32
CA LYS A 285 -2.28 8.34 8.26
C LYS A 285 -0.87 8.24 7.69
N ALA A 286 -0.73 7.77 6.45
CA ALA A 286 0.55 7.65 5.77
C ALA A 286 1.27 9.01 5.70
N ARG A 287 0.55 10.09 5.40
CA ARG A 287 1.08 11.45 5.37
C ARG A 287 1.56 11.94 6.73
N LEU A 288 0.77 11.72 7.78
CA LEU A 288 1.16 12.08 9.15
C LEU A 288 2.43 11.32 9.57
N GLN A 289 2.46 10.01 9.32
CA GLN A 289 3.60 9.16 9.66
C GLN A 289 4.86 9.55 8.91
N LEU A 290 4.77 9.78 7.60
CA LEU A 290 5.91 10.23 6.81
C LEU A 290 6.41 11.59 7.31
N GLY A 291 5.49 12.50 7.67
CA GLY A 291 5.81 13.78 8.28
C GLY A 291 6.52 13.67 9.64
N ILE A 292 6.10 12.73 10.49
CA ILE A 292 6.74 12.44 11.78
C ILE A 292 8.12 11.81 11.57
N ALA A 293 8.22 10.79 10.71
CA ALA A 293 9.46 10.08 10.44
C ALA A 293 10.53 10.99 9.84
N THR A 294 10.12 11.94 9.00
CA THR A 294 11.04 12.89 8.37
C THR A 294 11.20 14.21 9.13
N PHE A 295 10.55 14.37 10.30
CA PHE A 295 10.39 15.66 10.98
C PHE A 295 11.70 16.44 11.21
N HIS A 296 12.79 15.74 11.53
CA HIS A 296 14.09 16.34 11.83
C HIS A 296 14.98 16.58 10.61
N GLY A 297 14.52 16.22 9.40
CA GLY A 297 15.35 16.24 8.21
C GLY A 297 16.45 15.19 8.30
N PRO A 298 16.12 13.89 8.19
CA PRO A 298 17.10 12.82 8.24
C PRO A 298 18.14 12.98 7.12
N HIS A 299 19.28 12.30 7.23
CA HIS A 299 20.30 12.28 6.18
C HIS A 299 20.06 11.15 5.18
N LEU A 300 19.40 10.09 5.63
CA LEU A 300 19.00 8.94 4.83
C LEU A 300 17.54 8.61 5.11
N LEU A 301 16.72 8.57 4.07
CA LEU A 301 15.33 8.15 4.12
C LEU A 301 15.19 6.77 3.46
N ILE A 302 14.66 5.80 4.21
CA ILE A 302 14.36 4.47 3.70
C ILE A 302 12.84 4.30 3.69
N LEU A 303 12.25 4.11 2.51
CA LEU A 303 10.82 3.96 2.32
C LEU A 303 10.49 2.54 1.82
N ASP A 304 9.78 1.77 2.65
CA ASP A 304 9.31 0.42 2.32
C ASP A 304 7.82 0.45 2.00
N GLU A 305 7.52 0.36 0.70
CA GLU A 305 6.22 0.52 0.06
C GLU A 305 5.47 1.81 0.46
N PRO A 306 6.04 3.01 0.19
CA PRO A 306 5.47 4.29 0.64
C PRO A 306 4.18 4.69 -0.06
N THR A 307 3.85 4.07 -1.20
CA THR A 307 2.64 4.36 -1.98
C THR A 307 1.43 3.55 -1.54
N ASN A 308 1.62 2.58 -0.64
CA ASN A 308 0.52 1.81 -0.09
C ASN A 308 -0.47 2.75 0.61
N HIS A 309 -1.76 2.59 0.30
CA HIS A 309 -2.86 3.42 0.81
C HIS A 309 -2.85 4.89 0.37
N LEU A 310 -1.96 5.29 -0.55
CA LEU A 310 -2.00 6.61 -1.19
C LEU A 310 -2.82 6.56 -2.48
N ASP A 311 -3.68 7.57 -2.64
CA ASP A 311 -4.38 7.82 -3.90
C ASP A 311 -3.43 8.30 -5.01
N ALA A 312 -3.93 8.31 -6.25
CA ALA A 312 -3.11 8.61 -7.42
C ALA A 312 -2.47 10.01 -7.40
N ASP A 313 -3.16 10.99 -6.81
CA ASP A 313 -2.71 12.38 -6.72
C ASP A 313 -1.69 12.56 -5.58
N SER A 314 -1.86 11.87 -4.46
CA SER A 314 -0.88 11.84 -3.36
C SER A 314 0.41 11.14 -3.76
N ARG A 315 0.34 10.09 -4.58
CA ARG A 315 1.54 9.46 -5.15
C ARG A 315 2.36 10.44 -5.99
N ASP A 316 1.70 11.24 -6.83
CA ASP A 316 2.36 12.27 -7.63
C ASP A 316 3.00 13.34 -6.75
N ALA A 317 2.30 13.80 -5.69
CA ALA A 317 2.85 14.75 -4.73
C ALA A 317 4.04 14.19 -3.92
N LEU A 318 4.07 12.87 -3.66
CA LEU A 318 5.20 12.22 -3.00
C LEU A 318 6.43 12.16 -3.91
N VAL A 319 6.24 11.85 -5.19
CA VAL A 319 7.32 11.87 -6.20
C VAL A 319 7.98 13.25 -6.25
N GLU A 320 7.18 14.31 -6.29
CA GLU A 320 7.69 15.69 -6.28
C GLU A 320 8.50 15.99 -5.02
N ALA A 321 7.98 15.62 -3.84
CA ALA A 321 8.68 15.86 -2.58
C ALA A 321 9.98 15.06 -2.43
N LEU A 322 10.05 13.84 -2.96
CA LEU A 322 11.28 13.03 -2.97
C LEU A 322 12.34 13.62 -3.90
N ASN A 323 11.92 14.21 -5.02
CA ASN A 323 12.84 14.88 -5.94
C ASN A 323 13.43 16.17 -5.34
N ASP A 324 12.64 16.90 -4.55
CA ASP A 324 13.07 18.13 -3.87
C ASP A 324 13.92 17.88 -2.60
N TYR A 325 13.86 16.68 -2.02
CA TYR A 325 14.54 16.34 -0.78
C TYR A 325 16.05 16.19 -0.97
N GLU A 326 16.90 16.82 -0.18
CA GLU A 326 18.36 16.83 -0.46
C GLU A 326 19.17 15.68 0.15
N GLY A 327 18.59 14.88 1.06
CA GLY A 327 19.28 13.73 1.66
C GLY A 327 19.21 12.47 0.79
N ALA A 328 19.93 11.42 1.14
CA ALA A 328 19.89 10.14 0.42
C ALA A 328 18.53 9.45 0.59
N VAL A 329 18.08 8.72 -0.43
CA VAL A 329 16.80 7.98 -0.42
C VAL A 329 17.01 6.55 -0.89
N ILE A 330 16.45 5.61 -0.15
CA ILE A 330 16.31 4.20 -0.53
C ILE A 330 14.82 3.87 -0.64
N LEU A 331 14.38 3.48 -1.83
CA LEU A 331 13.01 3.06 -2.09
C LEU A 331 12.93 1.55 -2.29
N ILE A 332 12.06 0.91 -1.52
CA ILE A 332 11.56 -0.43 -1.79
C ILE A 332 10.13 -0.22 -2.23
N SER A 333 9.86 -0.38 -3.53
CA SER A 333 8.50 -0.27 -4.02
C SER A 333 8.24 -1.17 -5.21
N HIS A 334 6.99 -1.54 -5.40
CA HIS A 334 6.50 -2.12 -6.65
C HIS A 334 5.91 -1.08 -7.60
N ASP A 335 5.82 0.19 -7.20
CA ASP A 335 5.36 1.29 -8.06
C ASP A 335 6.49 1.70 -9.03
N ARG A 336 6.37 1.22 -10.27
CA ARG A 336 7.32 1.49 -11.35
C ARG A 336 7.53 2.98 -11.56
N ARG A 337 6.45 3.76 -11.59
CA ARG A 337 6.49 5.19 -11.89
C ARG A 337 7.14 5.99 -10.77
N LEU A 338 6.97 5.56 -9.51
CA LEU A 338 7.72 6.12 -8.40
C LEU A 338 9.22 5.88 -8.61
N ILE A 339 9.63 4.64 -8.86
CA ILE A 339 11.04 4.28 -9.05
C ILE A 339 11.65 5.06 -10.23
N GLU A 340 11.05 4.98 -11.41
CA GLU A 340 11.56 5.62 -12.64
C GLU A 340 11.70 7.15 -12.53
N ARG A 341 10.90 7.80 -11.68
CA ARG A 341 10.90 9.26 -11.53
C ARG A 341 11.76 9.79 -10.38
N THR A 342 12.26 8.91 -9.50
CA THR A 342 12.94 9.32 -8.27
C THR A 342 14.27 8.61 -8.01
N VAL A 343 14.55 7.49 -8.70
CA VAL A 343 15.72 6.64 -8.48
C VAL A 343 16.72 6.79 -9.62
N ASP A 344 18.00 6.91 -9.27
CA ASP A 344 19.11 6.97 -10.23
C ASP A 344 19.90 5.66 -10.31
N ARG A 345 19.88 4.86 -9.23
CA ARG A 345 20.65 3.61 -9.10
C ARG A 345 19.74 2.47 -8.64
N LEU A 346 19.81 1.33 -9.31
CA LEU A 346 19.05 0.14 -8.93
C LEU A 346 19.98 -0.90 -8.30
N LEU A 347 19.53 -1.52 -7.22
CA LEU A 347 20.20 -2.68 -6.61
C LEU A 347 19.23 -3.87 -6.65
N LEU A 348 19.69 -4.98 -7.21
CA LEU A 348 18.94 -6.22 -7.27
C LEU A 348 19.27 -7.11 -6.07
N VAL A 349 18.27 -7.43 -5.27
CA VAL A 349 18.37 -8.38 -4.17
C VAL A 349 17.88 -9.75 -4.65
N HIS A 350 18.82 -10.66 -4.86
CA HIS A 350 18.60 -11.99 -5.42
C HIS A 350 19.68 -12.96 -4.94
N GLY A 351 19.36 -14.26 -4.86
CA GLY A 351 20.37 -15.30 -4.61
C GLY A 351 21.09 -15.20 -3.27
N GLY A 352 20.55 -14.46 -2.30
CA GLY A 352 21.22 -14.19 -1.02
C GLY A 352 22.35 -13.17 -1.10
N THR A 353 22.40 -12.33 -2.14
CA THR A 353 23.33 -11.20 -2.26
C THR A 353 22.62 -9.96 -2.81
N VAL A 354 23.38 -8.88 -3.00
CA VAL A 354 22.90 -7.59 -3.52
C VAL A 354 23.89 -7.09 -4.55
N GLU A 355 23.43 -6.87 -5.78
CA GLU A 355 24.28 -6.44 -6.89
C GLU A 355 23.71 -5.18 -7.55
N PRO A 356 24.55 -4.29 -8.12
CA PRO A 356 24.09 -3.23 -9.00
C PRO A 356 23.29 -3.79 -10.18
N TYR A 357 22.23 -3.09 -10.56
CA TYR A 357 21.41 -3.42 -11.71
C TYR A 357 21.46 -2.28 -12.72
N ASP A 358 22.04 -2.55 -13.88
CA ASP A 358 22.24 -1.56 -14.96
C ASP A 358 21.07 -1.48 -15.95
N GLY A 359 20.08 -2.36 -15.83
CA GLY A 359 18.88 -2.36 -16.67
C GLY A 359 17.82 -1.38 -16.18
N ASP A 360 16.84 -1.10 -17.02
CA ASP A 360 15.65 -0.34 -16.63
C ASP A 360 14.54 -1.24 -16.04
N MET A 361 13.41 -0.64 -15.66
CA MET A 361 12.27 -1.40 -15.12
C MET A 361 11.63 -2.34 -16.15
N ASP A 362 11.75 -2.05 -17.45
CA ASP A 362 11.26 -2.92 -18.52
C ASP A 362 12.19 -4.12 -18.77
N ASP A 363 13.50 -3.92 -18.65
CA ASP A 363 14.51 -4.99 -18.62
C ASP A 363 14.26 -5.90 -17.42
N TYR A 364 14.00 -5.32 -16.25
CA TYR A 364 13.72 -6.10 -15.03
C TYR A 364 12.42 -6.89 -15.17
N ARG A 365 11.37 -6.29 -15.75
CA ARG A 365 10.11 -6.99 -16.09
C ARG A 365 10.38 -8.18 -17.02
N ARG A 366 11.16 -7.99 -18.08
CA ARG A 366 11.50 -9.06 -19.03
C ARG A 366 12.29 -10.17 -18.35
N PHE A 367 13.28 -9.80 -17.54
CA PHE A 367 14.07 -10.73 -16.73
C PHE A 367 13.17 -11.62 -15.85
N LEU A 368 12.19 -11.04 -15.16
CA LEU A 368 11.24 -11.80 -14.34
C LEU A 368 10.35 -12.74 -15.17
N LEU A 369 9.87 -12.28 -16.32
CA LEU A 369 9.03 -13.08 -17.23
C LEU A 369 9.80 -14.25 -17.86
N ASP A 370 11.07 -14.06 -18.20
CA ASP A 370 11.90 -15.10 -18.79
C ASP A 370 12.42 -16.09 -17.74
N ALA A 371 12.68 -15.65 -16.51
CA ALA A 371 12.97 -16.53 -15.38
C ALA A 371 11.83 -17.52 -15.12
N ARG A 372 10.55 -17.10 -15.30
CA ARG A 372 9.40 -18.01 -15.24
C ARG A 372 9.42 -19.05 -16.36
N LYS A 373 9.70 -18.66 -17.61
CA LYS A 373 9.76 -19.59 -18.74
C LYS A 373 10.87 -20.63 -18.58
N ALA A 374 12.00 -20.24 -17.99
CA ALA A 374 13.11 -21.14 -17.72
C ALA A 374 12.82 -22.11 -16.55
N GLY A 375 12.00 -21.71 -15.58
CA GLY A 375 11.54 -22.57 -14.48
C GLY A 375 10.41 -23.54 -14.85
N ASP A 376 9.71 -23.30 -15.97
CA ASP A 376 8.58 -24.10 -16.47
C ASP A 376 8.96 -25.10 -17.57
N ASP A 377 10.26 -25.27 -17.87
CA ASP A 377 10.77 -26.29 -18.80
C ASP A 377 11.24 -27.53 -18.02
N PRO A 378 10.52 -28.67 -18.05
CA PRO A 378 10.92 -29.89 -17.35
C PRO A 378 12.10 -30.62 -18.01
N SER A 379 12.76 -30.02 -19.00
CA SER A 379 13.66 -30.73 -19.91
C SER A 379 15.06 -30.12 -20.07
N ALA A 380 15.81 -29.97 -18.97
CA ALA A 380 17.28 -29.91 -19.06
C ALA A 380 17.96 -30.53 -17.83
N LYS A 381 18.53 -31.72 -18.03
CA LYS A 381 19.50 -32.42 -17.16
C LYS A 381 20.78 -31.57 -17.01
N ALA A 382 21.65 -31.70 -16.01
CA ALA A 382 22.28 -32.87 -15.39
C ALA A 382 23.00 -32.40 -14.08
N ASP A 383 23.67 -33.17 -13.22
CA ASP A 383 24.19 -34.55 -13.27
C ASP A 383 24.53 -35.04 -11.85
N ASP A 384 24.70 -36.36 -11.73
CA ASP A 384 24.98 -37.14 -10.52
C ASP A 384 26.42 -36.96 -9.99
N THR A 385 26.59 -36.81 -8.67
CA THR A 385 27.69 -37.41 -7.87
C THR A 385 27.60 -37.01 -6.38
N ALA A 386 26.94 -37.83 -5.55
CA ALA A 386 27.28 -38.05 -4.11
C ALA A 386 26.29 -39.03 -3.44
N SER A 387 26.26 -40.29 -3.87
CA SER A 387 25.39 -41.33 -3.31
C SER A 387 26.05 -42.11 -2.18
N VAL A 388 26.14 -41.55 -0.96
CA VAL A 388 26.17 -42.36 0.28
C VAL A 388 25.42 -41.68 1.45
N SER A 389 25.30 -40.34 1.49
CA SER A 389 24.63 -39.62 2.59
C SER A 389 23.11 -39.39 2.41
N ALA A 390 22.56 -39.51 1.19
CA ALA A 390 21.18 -39.13 0.90
C ALA A 390 20.14 -40.22 1.26
N ALA A 391 20.54 -41.50 1.27
CA ALA A 391 19.64 -42.62 1.56
C ALA A 391 19.25 -42.71 3.04
N GLU A 392 20.15 -42.29 3.94
CA GLU A 392 19.93 -42.30 5.38
C GLU A 392 19.09 -41.09 5.82
N ARG A 393 19.39 -39.89 5.30
CA ARG A 393 18.58 -38.68 5.52
C ARG A 393 17.15 -38.85 5.00
N ARG A 394 16.95 -39.44 3.80
CA ARG A 394 15.59 -39.70 3.26
C ARG A 394 14.76 -40.65 4.12
N ARG A 395 15.38 -41.62 4.81
CA ARG A 395 14.65 -42.55 5.71
C ARG A 395 14.23 -41.86 7.02
N GLU A 396 15.06 -40.97 7.55
CA GLU A 396 14.77 -40.23 8.77
C GLU A 396 13.70 -39.14 8.54
N THR A 397 13.80 -38.39 7.44
CA THR A 397 12.78 -37.42 7.01
C THR A 397 11.43 -38.09 6.72
N ALA A 398 11.41 -39.29 6.15
CA ALA A 398 10.18 -40.05 5.91
C ALA A 398 9.51 -40.53 7.20
N ARG A 399 10.29 -40.93 8.21
CA ARG A 399 9.78 -41.39 9.51
C ARG A 399 9.16 -40.26 10.33
N ARG A 400 9.82 -39.08 10.37
CA ARG A 400 9.28 -37.87 11.03
C ARG A 400 8.04 -37.31 10.34
N ARG A 401 7.90 -37.50 9.02
CA ARG A 401 6.65 -37.15 8.31
C ARG A 401 5.48 -38.07 8.66
N GLN A 402 5.73 -39.35 8.93
CA GLN A 402 4.68 -40.29 9.39
C GLN A 402 4.19 -39.97 10.81
N GLU A 403 5.03 -39.41 11.67
CA GLU A 403 4.65 -38.98 13.02
C GLU A 403 3.69 -37.77 13.02
N LEU A 404 3.62 -37.01 11.92
CA LEU A 404 2.73 -35.86 11.75
C LEU A 404 1.37 -36.19 11.14
N ASP A 405 1.18 -37.41 10.61
CA ASP A 405 -0.07 -37.85 10.01
C ASP A 405 -1.29 -37.86 10.98
N PRO A 406 -1.18 -38.26 12.27
CA PRO A 406 -2.32 -38.19 13.19
C PRO A 406 -2.76 -36.74 13.47
N ILE A 407 -1.82 -35.81 13.64
CA ILE A 407 -2.12 -34.39 13.91
C ILE A 407 -2.78 -33.76 12.67
N ARG A 408 -2.29 -34.08 11.46
CA ARG A 408 -2.91 -33.62 10.20
C ARG A 408 -4.32 -34.17 10.00
N LYS A 409 -4.62 -35.38 10.48
CA LYS A 409 -5.98 -35.93 10.45
C LYS A 409 -6.91 -35.18 11.42
N GLU A 410 -6.41 -34.78 12.58
CA GLU A 410 -7.16 -33.99 13.56
C GLU A 410 -7.45 -32.57 13.05
N VAL A 411 -6.46 -31.91 12.42
CA VAL A 411 -6.65 -30.61 11.74
C VAL A 411 -7.76 -30.69 10.69
N LYS A 412 -7.73 -31.71 9.82
CA LYS A 412 -8.80 -31.93 8.81
C LYS A 412 -10.17 -32.24 9.41
N ALA A 413 -10.22 -32.84 10.60
CA ALA A 413 -11.47 -33.11 11.28
C ALA A 413 -12.07 -31.80 11.85
N LEU A 414 -11.23 -30.95 12.44
CA LEU A 414 -11.62 -29.62 12.94
C LEU A 414 -12.10 -28.70 11.81
N GLU A 415 -11.46 -28.72 10.64
CA GLU A 415 -11.93 -27.96 9.47
C GLU A 415 -13.36 -28.32 9.07
N LYS A 416 -13.68 -29.63 9.06
CA LYS A 416 -15.03 -30.12 8.76
C LYS A 416 -16.03 -29.77 9.85
N GLU A 417 -15.62 -29.81 11.12
CA GLU A 417 -16.47 -29.41 12.25
C GLU A 417 -16.80 -27.92 12.18
N MET A 418 -15.80 -27.07 11.92
CA MET A 418 -15.98 -25.63 11.74
C MET A 418 -16.92 -25.31 10.58
N GLU A 419 -16.76 -25.98 9.43
CA GLU A 419 -17.66 -25.79 8.28
C GLU A 419 -19.13 -26.14 8.62
N ALA A 420 -19.33 -27.22 9.40
CA ALA A 420 -20.66 -27.60 9.87
C ALA A 420 -21.25 -26.58 10.87
N LEU A 421 -20.44 -26.07 11.80
CA LEU A 421 -20.85 -25.05 12.78
C LEU A 421 -21.20 -23.72 12.11
N ILE A 422 -20.39 -23.27 11.14
CA ILE A 422 -20.67 -22.06 10.33
C ILE A 422 -21.98 -22.21 9.57
N SER A 423 -22.23 -23.40 8.99
CA SER A 423 -23.50 -23.70 8.32
C SER A 423 -24.70 -23.64 9.28
N GLN A 424 -24.54 -24.12 10.51
CA GLN A 424 -25.60 -24.04 11.54
C GLN A 424 -25.85 -22.60 12.00
N ILE A 425 -24.80 -21.80 12.22
CA ILE A 425 -24.94 -20.37 12.57
C ILE A 425 -25.70 -19.63 11.48
N ARG A 426 -25.39 -19.87 10.20
CA ARG A 426 -26.14 -19.26 9.07
C ARG A 426 -27.63 -19.63 9.08
N LYS A 427 -27.98 -20.85 9.47
CA LYS A 427 -29.39 -21.26 9.61
C LYS A 427 -30.08 -20.53 10.76
N PHE A 428 -29.40 -20.36 11.89
CA PHE A 428 -29.93 -19.58 13.01
C PHE A 428 -30.05 -18.09 12.68
N ASP A 429 -29.08 -17.50 11.99
CA ASP A 429 -29.13 -16.12 11.50
C ASP A 429 -30.32 -15.89 10.56
N ALA A 430 -30.57 -16.83 9.64
CA ALA A 430 -31.71 -16.76 8.73
C ALA A 430 -33.06 -16.83 9.47
N LEU A 431 -33.14 -17.64 10.54
CA LEU A 431 -34.34 -17.71 11.38
C LEU A 431 -34.53 -16.44 12.21
N LEU A 432 -33.45 -15.88 12.77
CA LEU A 432 -33.49 -14.65 13.57
C LEU A 432 -33.74 -13.39 12.74
N ALA A 433 -33.46 -13.44 11.44
CA ALA A 433 -33.75 -12.36 10.50
C ALA A 433 -35.23 -12.29 10.09
N ASP A 434 -36.05 -13.30 10.41
CA ASP A 434 -37.49 -13.29 10.16
C ASP A 434 -38.21 -12.37 11.17
N PRO A 435 -38.80 -11.23 10.74
CA PRO A 435 -39.48 -10.30 11.63
C PRO A 435 -40.70 -10.89 12.32
N THR A 436 -41.25 -11.99 11.80
CA THR A 436 -42.44 -12.65 12.34
C THR A 436 -42.12 -13.58 13.51
N LEU A 437 -40.90 -14.12 13.60
CA LEU A 437 -40.50 -15.10 14.62
C LEU A 437 -40.66 -14.56 16.04
N PHE A 438 -40.15 -13.34 16.28
CA PHE A 438 -40.26 -12.68 17.59
C PHE A 438 -41.67 -12.14 17.87
N ALA A 439 -42.48 -11.91 16.84
CA ALA A 439 -43.85 -11.42 16.98
C ALA A 439 -44.85 -12.56 17.27
N SER A 440 -44.59 -13.77 16.74
CA SER A 440 -45.46 -14.94 16.92
C SER A 440 -45.10 -15.82 18.12
N ASP A 441 -43.81 -15.95 18.43
CA ASP A 441 -43.33 -16.85 19.49
C ASP A 441 -42.00 -16.34 20.12
N PRO A 442 -42.09 -15.45 21.12
CA PRO A 442 -40.93 -14.84 21.76
C PRO A 442 -39.99 -15.84 22.46
N GLU A 443 -40.53 -16.94 23.02
CA GLU A 443 -39.73 -17.97 23.68
C GLU A 443 -38.86 -18.72 22.66
N ARG A 444 -39.44 -19.08 21.51
CA ARG A 444 -38.70 -19.73 20.43
C ARG A 444 -37.61 -18.82 19.83
N GLY A 445 -37.85 -17.52 19.72
CA GLY A 445 -36.82 -16.55 19.32
C GLY A 445 -35.66 -16.49 20.32
N ALA A 446 -35.95 -16.54 21.61
CA ALA A 446 -34.93 -16.58 22.66
C ALA A 446 -34.13 -17.89 22.69
N ASP A 447 -34.77 -19.03 22.42
CA ASP A 447 -34.11 -20.34 22.29
C ASP A 447 -33.16 -20.38 21.09
N VAL A 448 -33.61 -19.93 19.91
CA VAL A 448 -32.78 -19.85 18.70
C VAL A 448 -31.58 -18.91 18.90
N SER A 449 -31.76 -17.79 19.62
CA SER A 449 -30.66 -16.90 19.96
C SER A 449 -29.65 -17.53 20.93
N ARG A 450 -30.10 -18.36 21.89
CA ARG A 450 -29.23 -19.11 22.81
C ARG A 450 -28.47 -20.22 22.10
N ASP A 451 -29.13 -20.96 21.21
CA ASP A 451 -28.49 -22.03 20.43
C ASP A 451 -27.48 -21.48 19.42
N ARG A 452 -27.76 -20.32 18.82
CA ARG A 452 -26.78 -19.58 18.02
C ARG A 452 -25.56 -19.21 18.85
N ALA A 453 -25.73 -18.66 20.04
CA ALA A 453 -24.61 -18.28 20.92
C ALA A 453 -23.75 -19.50 21.28
N ARG A 454 -24.36 -20.61 21.71
CA ARG A 454 -23.65 -21.87 21.99
C ARG A 454 -22.90 -22.43 20.79
N THR A 455 -23.47 -22.30 19.60
CA THR A 455 -22.84 -22.78 18.35
C THR A 455 -21.65 -21.89 17.97
N ALA A 456 -21.73 -20.59 18.26
CA ALA A 456 -20.62 -19.66 18.09
C ALA A 456 -19.49 -19.94 19.09
N ASP A 457 -19.80 -20.20 20.36
CA ASP A 457 -18.79 -20.55 21.38
C ASP A 457 -18.03 -21.83 20.98
N ARG A 458 -18.76 -22.85 20.49
CA ARG A 458 -18.14 -24.09 19.98
C ARG A 458 -17.28 -23.88 18.73
N LEU A 459 -17.66 -22.92 17.88
CA LEU A 459 -16.86 -22.56 16.71
C LEU A 459 -15.55 -21.92 17.15
N GLU A 460 -15.58 -21.03 18.14
CA GLU A 460 -14.39 -20.39 18.71
C GLU A 460 -13.45 -21.41 19.37
N GLU A 461 -13.99 -22.38 20.11
CA GLU A 461 -13.20 -23.49 20.68
C GLU A 461 -12.54 -24.37 19.60
N ALA A 462 -13.28 -24.70 18.53
CA ALA A 462 -12.77 -25.48 17.41
C ALA A 462 -11.69 -24.71 16.62
N GLU A 463 -11.86 -23.39 16.46
CA GLU A 463 -10.89 -22.48 15.82
C GLU A 463 -9.59 -22.40 16.62
N LEU A 464 -9.67 -22.19 17.94
CA LEU A 464 -8.50 -22.13 18.82
C LEU A 464 -7.69 -23.42 18.76
N ARG A 465 -8.36 -24.57 18.82
CA ARG A 465 -7.70 -25.89 18.74
C ARG A 465 -7.13 -26.16 17.35
N TRP A 466 -7.79 -25.70 16.29
CA TRP A 466 -7.27 -25.80 14.93
C TRP A 466 -6.01 -24.96 14.73
N ILE A 467 -5.96 -23.75 15.29
CA ILE A 467 -4.77 -22.88 15.27
C ILE A 467 -3.59 -23.57 15.95
N GLU A 468 -3.78 -24.08 17.16
CA GLU A 468 -2.72 -24.72 17.94
C GLU A 468 -2.13 -25.96 17.23
N LEU A 469 -2.99 -26.84 16.71
CA LEU A 469 -2.54 -28.05 16.01
C LEU A 469 -1.91 -27.72 14.64
N SER A 470 -2.41 -26.69 13.95
CA SER A 470 -1.83 -26.25 12.66
C SER A 470 -0.45 -25.64 12.85
N GLU A 471 -0.25 -24.81 13.89
CA GLU A 471 1.08 -24.29 14.24
C GLU A 471 2.07 -25.41 14.59
N THR A 472 1.60 -26.45 15.29
CA THR A 472 2.42 -27.61 15.65
C THR A 472 2.87 -28.37 14.40
N VAL A 473 1.98 -28.56 13.42
CA VAL A 473 2.30 -29.18 12.12
C VAL A 473 3.26 -28.31 11.32
N GLU A 474 3.07 -26.99 11.28
CA GLU A 474 3.95 -26.08 10.56
C GLU A 474 5.36 -26.02 11.17
N LYS A 475 5.48 -25.94 12.49
CA LYS A 475 6.78 -25.96 13.19
C LYS A 475 7.53 -27.26 12.92
N ALA A 476 6.86 -28.40 13.03
CA ALA A 476 7.47 -29.70 12.76
C ALA A 476 7.86 -29.89 11.28
N LEU A 477 7.09 -29.34 10.33
CA LEU A 477 7.46 -29.35 8.91
C LEU A 477 8.64 -28.42 8.60
N ALA A 478 8.73 -27.28 9.27
CA ALA A 478 9.85 -26.35 9.14
C ALA A 478 11.15 -26.95 9.70
N GLU A 479 11.08 -27.68 10.82
CA GLU A 479 12.22 -28.43 11.36
C GLU A 479 12.68 -29.55 10.41
N ILE A 480 11.74 -30.31 9.83
CA ILE A 480 12.04 -31.34 8.84
C ILE A 480 12.64 -30.75 7.55
N ALA A 481 12.21 -29.56 7.13
CA ALA A 481 12.74 -28.87 5.95
C ALA A 481 14.08 -28.17 6.20
N GLY A 482 14.39 -27.84 7.46
CA GLY A 482 15.66 -27.22 7.85
C GLY A 482 16.79 -28.21 8.10
N GLU A 483 16.49 -29.49 8.29
CA GLU A 483 17.48 -30.57 8.46
C GLU A 483 17.71 -31.45 7.21
N ALA A 484 16.83 -31.36 6.22
CA ALA A 484 16.98 -32.00 4.90
C ALA A 484 17.88 -31.17 3.99
#